data_AF-N4UFY2-F1
#
_entry.id   AF-N4UFY2-F1
#
_cell.length_a   1.000
_cell.length_b   1.000
_cell.length_c   1.000
_cell.angle_alpha   90.00
_cell.angle_beta   90.00
_cell.angle_gamma   90.00
#
_symmetry.space_group_name_H-M   'P 1'
#
loop_
_entity.id
_entity.type
_entity.pdbx_description
1 polymer ?
#
loop_
_entity_poly.entity_id
_entity_poly.type
_entity_poly.pdbx_seq_one_letter_code
_entity_poly.pdbx_strand_id
1 'polypeptide(L)'
;MIELGLDVHSYAKVIAEGLAFLHWVARIDVNDVEFVLARSRPTSHSHPNSPFDATIFGPHSMWIIDFDCCDPITMDETGAATAAECFWRNDPYYPRPGSADGFDTELWSAFKGHYLKVSEEMLKKEKESAKGLPSLLISIIEQGPKLAKGK
;
A
#
# COMPACT_ATOMS: atom_id res chain seq x y z
N MET A 1 -8.56 13.35 -7.48
CA MET A 1 -9.34 12.13 -7.77
C MET A 1 -10.82 12.29 -7.39
N ILE A 2 -11.15 12.83 -6.22
CA ILE A 2 -12.55 13.08 -5.79
C ILE A 2 -13.29 13.98 -6.76
N GLU A 3 -12.69 15.12 -7.15
CA GLU A 3 -13.26 16.07 -8.12
C GLU A 3 -13.53 15.44 -9.50
N LEU A 4 -12.86 14.31 -9.79
CA LEU A 4 -13.02 13.54 -11.02
C LEU A 4 -14.11 12.45 -10.89
N GLY A 5 -14.81 12.38 -9.76
CA GLY A 5 -15.86 11.37 -9.49
C GLY A 5 -15.32 9.95 -9.31
N LEU A 6 -14.04 9.80 -8.97
CA LEU A 6 -13.40 8.49 -8.81
C LEU A 6 -13.64 7.92 -7.41
N ASP A 7 -13.82 6.60 -7.31
CA ASP A 7 -13.91 5.89 -6.02
C ASP A 7 -12.53 5.73 -5.39
N VAL A 8 -12.06 6.79 -4.72
CA VAL A 8 -10.75 6.82 -4.06
C VAL A 8 -10.57 5.74 -2.98
N HIS A 9 -11.66 5.25 -2.38
CA HIS A 9 -11.59 4.18 -1.39
C HIS A 9 -11.18 2.86 -2.05
N SER A 10 -11.67 2.58 -3.25
CA SER A 10 -11.22 1.42 -4.02
C SER A 10 -9.75 1.54 -4.44
N TYR A 11 -9.27 2.72 -4.85
CA TYR A 11 -7.85 2.92 -5.12
C TYR A 11 -6.99 2.69 -3.87
N ALA A 12 -7.37 3.26 -2.72
CA ALA A 12 -6.65 3.06 -1.46
C ALA A 12 -6.55 1.58 -1.07
N LYS A 13 -7.62 0.79 -1.27
CA LYS A 13 -7.61 -0.66 -1.03
C LYS A 13 -6.67 -1.40 -1.98
N VAL A 14 -6.65 -1.04 -3.26
CA VAL A 14 -5.74 -1.68 -4.24
C VAL A 14 -4.27 -1.31 -3.95
N ILE A 15 -3.99 -0.07 -3.51
CA ILE A 15 -2.63 0.31 -3.03
C ILE A 15 -2.27 -0.55 -1.82
N ALA A 16 -3.18 -0.67 -0.84
CA ALA A 16 -2.96 -1.49 0.36
C ALA A 16 -2.65 -2.97 0.01
N GLU A 17 -3.41 -3.56 -0.91
CA GLU A 17 -3.18 -4.94 -1.36
C GLU A 17 -1.84 -5.10 -2.09
N GLY A 18 -1.50 -4.16 -2.98
CA GLY A 18 -0.22 -4.13 -3.67
C GLY A 18 0.96 -4.06 -2.69
N LEU A 19 0.92 -3.11 -1.76
CA LEU A 19 1.96 -2.95 -0.74
C LEU A 19 2.08 -4.19 0.15
N ALA A 20 0.97 -4.77 0.62
CA ALA A 20 1.00 -5.98 1.44
C ALA A 20 1.64 -7.16 0.70
N PHE A 21 1.32 -7.33 -0.59
CA PHE A 21 1.95 -8.34 -1.42
C PHE A 21 3.46 -8.12 -1.55
N LEU A 22 3.89 -6.88 -1.83
CA LEU A 22 5.30 -6.57 -2.00
C LEU A 22 6.10 -6.75 -0.70
N HIS A 23 5.56 -6.31 0.45
CA HIS A 23 6.23 -6.49 1.73
C HIS A 23 6.30 -7.97 2.16
N TRP A 24 5.22 -8.73 2.03
CA TRP A 24 5.12 -10.04 2.71
C TRP A 24 5.36 -11.23 1.80
N VAL A 25 5.01 -11.11 0.52
CA VAL A 25 5.20 -12.18 -0.46
C VAL A 25 6.50 -11.95 -1.25
N ALA A 26 6.67 -10.74 -1.81
CA ALA A 26 7.90 -10.40 -2.53
C ALA A 26 9.08 -10.08 -1.61
N ARG A 27 8.80 -9.70 -0.35
CA ARG A 27 9.79 -9.39 0.70
C ARG A 27 10.76 -8.29 0.29
N ILE A 28 10.21 -7.20 -0.22
CA ILE A 28 10.95 -5.97 -0.55
C ILE A 28 10.44 -4.78 0.27
N ASP A 29 11.27 -3.75 0.42
CA ASP A 29 10.98 -2.54 1.19
C ASP A 29 10.03 -1.56 0.49
N VAL A 30 9.83 -1.75 -0.81
CA VAL A 30 8.94 -0.94 -1.65
C VAL A 30 9.42 0.52 -1.76
N ASN A 31 10.73 0.72 -1.71
CA ASN A 31 11.32 2.03 -1.91
C ASN A 31 11.13 2.54 -3.35
N ASP A 32 10.57 3.75 -3.46
CA ASP A 32 10.41 4.53 -4.69
C ASP A 32 9.52 3.89 -5.77
N VAL A 33 8.67 2.91 -5.40
CA VAL A 33 7.74 2.33 -6.39
C VAL A 33 6.61 3.29 -6.72
N GLU A 34 6.20 3.27 -7.98
CA GLU A 34 5.15 4.14 -8.51
C GLU A 34 3.86 3.39 -8.82
N PHE A 35 2.73 3.92 -8.32
CA PHE A 35 1.40 3.40 -8.64
C PHE A 35 0.75 4.25 -9.73
N VAL A 36 0.53 3.64 -10.89
CA VAL A 36 0.03 4.34 -12.09
C VAL A 36 -1.28 3.76 -12.60
N LEU A 37 -2.15 4.62 -13.13
CA LEU A 37 -3.35 4.19 -13.85
C LEU A 37 -2.96 3.77 -15.27
N ALA A 38 -3.29 2.55 -15.65
CA ALA A 38 -2.98 2.04 -16.98
C ALA A 38 -4.07 1.09 -17.48
N ARG A 39 -4.05 0.82 -18.79
CA ARG A 39 -5.02 -0.05 -19.44
C ARG A 39 -5.04 -1.44 -18.77
N SER A 40 -6.23 -1.97 -18.56
CA SER A 40 -6.39 -3.36 -18.13
C SER A 40 -5.85 -4.31 -19.19
N ARG A 41 -5.02 -5.27 -18.76
CA ARG A 41 -4.55 -6.33 -19.68
C ARG A 41 -5.72 -7.27 -19.97
N PRO A 42 -5.94 -7.67 -21.24
CA PRO A 42 -6.91 -8.70 -21.58
C PRO A 42 -6.38 -10.05 -21.08
N THR A 43 -6.60 -10.36 -19.80
CA THR A 43 -6.25 -11.66 -19.22
C THR A 43 -7.51 -12.38 -18.78
N SER A 44 -7.46 -13.71 -18.78
CA SER A 44 -8.46 -14.59 -18.16
C SER A 44 -8.60 -14.41 -16.64
N HIS A 45 -7.83 -13.50 -16.04
CA HIS A 45 -7.81 -13.17 -14.62
C HIS A 45 -8.29 -11.74 -14.35
N SER A 46 -8.94 -11.08 -15.31
CA SER A 46 -9.73 -9.89 -15.00
C SER A 46 -10.73 -10.27 -13.91
N HIS A 47 -10.58 -9.70 -12.72
CA HIS A 47 -11.58 -9.86 -11.67
C HIS A 47 -12.93 -9.45 -12.26
N PRO A 48 -13.96 -10.32 -12.25
CA PRO A 48 -15.19 -10.09 -12.99
C PRO A 48 -16.06 -8.92 -12.49
N ASN A 49 -15.50 -8.03 -11.65
CA ASN A 49 -16.08 -6.78 -11.17
C ASN A 49 -14.93 -5.85 -10.75
N SER A 50 -14.10 -5.40 -11.69
CA SER A 50 -13.07 -4.42 -11.35
C SER A 50 -13.76 -3.14 -10.87
N PRO A 51 -13.35 -2.54 -9.74
CA PRO A 51 -13.92 -1.27 -9.29
C PRO A 51 -13.66 -0.12 -10.28
N PHE A 52 -12.86 -0.35 -11.33
CA PHE A 52 -12.35 0.65 -12.25
C PHE A 52 -12.92 0.52 -13.68
N ASP A 53 -13.98 -0.28 -13.88
CA ASP A 53 -14.57 -0.50 -15.21
C ASP A 53 -15.43 0.67 -15.71
N ALA A 54 -15.97 1.50 -14.81
CA ALA A 54 -16.93 2.57 -15.14
C ALA A 54 -16.50 3.95 -14.61
N THR A 55 -15.28 4.39 -14.94
CA THR A 55 -14.78 5.72 -14.55
C THR A 55 -14.66 6.67 -15.75
N ILE A 56 -14.35 7.95 -15.48
CA ILE A 56 -14.09 8.96 -16.52
C ILE A 56 -12.91 8.62 -17.46
N PHE A 57 -12.04 7.69 -17.06
CA PHE A 57 -10.92 7.21 -17.86
C PHE A 57 -11.25 5.97 -18.70
N GLY A 58 -12.48 5.46 -18.59
CA GLY A 58 -12.86 4.14 -19.09
C GLY A 58 -12.27 2.99 -18.25
N PRO A 59 -12.43 1.73 -18.70
CA PRO A 59 -11.90 0.57 -17.99
C PRO A 59 -10.38 0.61 -17.86
N HIS A 60 -9.89 0.53 -16.62
CA HIS A 60 -8.45 0.59 -16.34
C HIS A 60 -8.08 -0.24 -15.11
N SER A 61 -6.78 -0.30 -14.82
CA SER A 61 -6.20 -1.00 -13.67
C SER A 61 -5.06 -0.15 -13.10
N MET A 62 -4.68 -0.45 -11.86
CA MET A 62 -3.50 0.15 -11.27
C MET A 62 -2.30 -0.78 -11.48
N TRP A 63 -1.21 -0.23 -11.98
CA TRP A 63 0.06 -0.92 -12.19
C TRP A 63 1.06 -0.39 -11.18
N ILE A 64 2.01 -1.24 -10.81
CA ILE A 64 3.17 -0.86 -9.99
C ILE A 64 4.38 -0.91 -10.91
N ILE A 65 5.14 0.17 -10.94
CA ILE A 65 6.36 0.32 -11.73
C ILE A 65 7.50 0.84 -10.83
N ASP A 66 8.69 0.99 -11.43
CA ASP A 66 9.88 1.56 -10.77
C ASP A 66 10.37 0.80 -9.53
N PHE A 67 10.87 -0.42 -9.77
CA PHE A 67 11.40 -1.29 -8.70
C PHE A 67 12.92 -1.19 -8.55
N ASP A 68 13.58 -0.26 -9.24
CA ASP A 68 15.05 -0.18 -9.31
C ASP A 68 15.70 0.25 -7.98
N CYS A 69 14.93 0.95 -7.14
CA CYS A 69 15.32 1.39 -5.80
C CYS A 69 14.94 0.42 -4.66
N CYS A 70 14.26 -0.70 -4.96
CA CYS A 70 13.77 -1.64 -3.95
C CYS A 70 14.86 -2.60 -3.46
N ASP A 71 14.92 -2.78 -2.15
CA ASP A 71 15.81 -3.74 -1.49
C ASP A 71 15.03 -4.85 -0.77
N PRO A 72 15.60 -6.08 -0.65
CA PRO A 72 14.99 -7.13 0.15
C PRO A 72 14.88 -6.75 1.63
N ILE A 73 13.78 -7.13 2.27
CA ILE A 73 13.57 -6.97 3.72
C ILE A 73 13.58 -8.30 4.46
N THR A 74 13.98 -8.24 5.73
CA THR A 74 13.85 -9.36 6.67
C THR A 74 12.41 -9.49 7.16
N MET A 75 11.97 -10.72 7.45
CA MET A 75 10.65 -10.97 8.05
C MET A 75 10.71 -10.85 9.57
N ASP A 76 11.13 -9.66 10.04
CA ASP A 76 11.25 -9.29 11.45
C ASP A 76 11.00 -7.78 11.65
N GLU A 77 11.19 -7.30 12.88
CA GLU A 77 10.96 -5.90 13.25
C GLU A 77 11.85 -4.92 12.47
N THR A 78 13.05 -5.34 12.05
CA THR A 78 13.96 -4.49 11.27
C THR A 78 13.40 -4.27 9.88
N GLY A 79 12.97 -5.34 9.20
CA GLY A 79 12.36 -5.21 7.88
C GLY A 79 11.05 -4.43 7.90
N ALA A 80 10.22 -4.61 8.93
CA ALA A 80 9.01 -3.81 9.13
C ALA A 80 9.32 -2.31 9.32
N ALA A 81 10.39 -1.98 10.05
CA ALA A 81 10.83 -0.59 10.24
C ALA A 81 11.37 0.02 8.93
N THR A 82 12.14 -0.73 8.14
CA THR A 82 12.64 -0.29 6.83
C THR A 82 11.50 -0.02 5.85
N ALA A 83 10.52 -0.92 5.77
CA ALA A 83 9.33 -0.73 4.93
C ALA A 83 8.50 0.50 5.36
N ALA A 84 8.35 0.75 6.67
CA ALA A 84 7.69 1.95 7.17
C ALA A 84 8.46 3.25 6.85
N GLU A 85 9.79 3.21 6.86
CA GLU A 85 10.63 4.34 6.42
C GLU A 85 10.44 4.63 4.92
N CYS A 86 10.45 3.59 4.09
CA CYS A 86 10.21 3.71 2.66
C CYS A 86 8.81 4.24 2.35
N PHE A 87 7.79 3.80 3.08
CA PHE A 87 6.43 4.34 2.98
C PHE A 87 6.38 5.87 3.13
N TRP A 88 7.15 6.43 4.07
CA TRP A 88 7.21 7.88 4.28
C TRP A 88 8.10 8.63 3.28
N ARG A 89 9.11 7.95 2.74
CA ARG A 89 9.99 8.49 1.69
C ARG A 89 9.29 8.57 0.35
N ASN A 90 8.44 7.59 0.03
CA ASN A 90 7.68 7.59 -1.21
C ASN A 90 6.73 8.78 -1.27
N ASP A 91 6.43 9.18 -2.49
CA ASP A 91 5.66 10.39 -2.78
C ASP A 91 4.28 10.39 -2.07
N PRO A 92 3.74 11.58 -1.74
CA PRO A 92 2.59 11.73 -0.86
C PRO A 92 1.25 11.32 -1.49
N TYR A 93 1.24 10.53 -2.57
CA TYR A 93 0.02 9.97 -3.15
C TYR A 93 -0.49 8.72 -2.41
N TYR A 94 0.29 8.16 -1.47
CA TYR A 94 -0.21 7.15 -0.54
C TYR A 94 -1.21 7.75 0.46
N PRO A 95 -2.28 7.03 0.84
CA PRO A 95 -3.09 7.42 1.99
C PRO A 95 -2.21 7.53 3.24
N ARG A 96 -2.18 8.70 3.89
CA ARG A 96 -1.32 8.96 5.07
C ARG A 96 -2.14 9.12 6.34
N PRO A 97 -1.66 8.63 7.50
CA PRO A 97 -2.29 8.92 8.78
C PRO A 97 -2.09 10.38 9.20
N GLY A 98 -2.87 10.82 10.19
CA GLY A 98 -2.61 12.07 10.91
C GLY A 98 -3.12 13.35 10.23
N SER A 99 -3.91 13.23 9.15
CA SER A 99 -4.63 14.38 8.61
C SER A 99 -5.70 14.86 9.59
N ALA A 100 -5.88 16.18 9.69
CA ALA A 100 -6.99 16.78 10.43
C ALA A 100 -8.29 16.79 9.60
N ASP A 101 -8.20 16.49 8.30
CA ASP A 101 -9.33 16.39 7.42
C ASP A 101 -10.05 15.04 7.61
N GLY A 102 -11.37 15.09 7.76
CA GLY A 102 -12.19 13.91 8.01
C GLY A 102 -12.15 12.90 6.86
N PHE A 103 -12.03 13.39 5.62
CA PHE A 103 -11.97 12.56 4.43
C PHE A 103 -10.65 11.78 4.35
N ASP A 104 -9.52 12.46 4.58
CA ASP A 104 -8.21 11.79 4.62
C ASP A 104 -8.15 10.75 5.75
N THR A 105 -8.83 11.01 6.88
CA THR A 105 -8.96 10.06 7.98
C THR A 105 -9.72 8.80 7.55
N GLU A 106 -10.82 8.96 6.80
CA GLU A 106 -11.59 7.84 6.23
C GLU A 106 -10.75 7.05 5.21
N LEU A 107 -10.00 7.75 4.36
CA LEU A 107 -9.14 7.13 3.36
C LEU A 107 -8.02 6.30 4.00
N TRP A 108 -7.37 6.83 5.04
CA TRP A 108 -6.39 6.08 5.83
C TRP A 108 -7.02 4.86 6.50
N SER A 109 -8.22 5.00 7.07
CA SER A 109 -8.95 3.88 7.69
C SER A 109 -9.23 2.76 6.69
N ALA A 110 -9.66 3.11 5.48
CA ALA A 110 -9.90 2.15 4.40
C ALA A 110 -8.61 1.44 3.95
N PHE A 111 -7.52 2.20 3.78
CA PHE A 111 -6.20 1.65 3.48
C PHE A 111 -5.74 0.68 4.58
N LYS A 112 -5.66 1.15 5.83
CA LYS A 112 -5.19 0.38 6.99
C LYS A 112 -5.99 -0.89 7.20
N GLY A 113 -7.32 -0.79 7.20
CA GLY A 113 -8.20 -1.94 7.40
C GLY A 113 -8.02 -3.00 6.32
N HIS A 114 -7.87 -2.58 5.06
CA HIS A 114 -7.64 -3.52 3.96
C HIS A 114 -6.24 -4.13 3.99
N TYR A 115 -5.20 -3.31 4.23
CA TYR A 115 -3.81 -3.74 4.35
C TYR A 115 -3.65 -4.84 5.38
N LEU A 116 -4.19 -4.63 6.60
CA LEU A 116 -4.11 -5.61 7.69
C LEU A 116 -4.84 -6.91 7.34
N LYS A 117 -6.04 -6.80 6.77
CA LYS A 117 -6.85 -7.96 6.37
C LYS A 117 -6.13 -8.84 5.34
N VAL A 118 -5.61 -8.25 4.26
CA VAL A 118 -4.93 -9.03 3.21
C VAL A 118 -3.57 -9.53 3.67
N SER A 119 -2.87 -8.78 4.53
CA SER A 119 -1.61 -9.23 5.14
C SER A 119 -1.81 -10.48 6.00
N GLU A 120 -2.89 -10.54 6.80
CA GLU A 120 -3.23 -11.73 7.60
C GLU A 120 -3.39 -12.96 6.71
N GLU A 121 -4.11 -12.83 5.59
CA GLU A 121 -4.29 -13.91 4.61
C GLU A 121 -2.98 -14.36 3.98
N MET A 122 -2.11 -13.41 3.57
CA MET A 122 -0.81 -13.71 2.95
C MET A 122 0.15 -14.40 3.92
N LEU A 123 0.10 -14.05 5.21
CA LEU A 123 0.98 -14.59 6.25
C LEU A 123 0.44 -15.85 6.94
N LYS A 124 -0.72 -16.40 6.53
CA LYS A 124 -1.34 -17.58 7.16
C LYS A 124 -0.40 -18.78 7.32
N LYS A 125 0.52 -18.98 6.38
CA LYS A 125 1.48 -20.11 6.35
C LYS A 125 2.87 -19.74 6.86
N GLU A 126 3.09 -18.50 7.25
CA GLU A 126 4.38 -18.03 7.77
C GLU A 126 4.54 -18.37 9.25
N LYS A 127 5.76 -18.16 9.76
CA LYS A 127 6.08 -18.33 11.18
C LYS A 127 5.24 -17.39 12.04
N GLU A 128 4.93 -17.81 13.26
CA GLU A 128 4.13 -17.01 14.20
C GLU A 128 4.75 -15.62 14.46
N SER A 129 6.09 -15.54 14.47
CA SER A 129 6.83 -14.27 14.62
C SER A 129 6.54 -13.26 13.50
N ALA A 130 6.17 -13.72 12.30
CA ALA A 130 5.88 -12.85 11.17
C ALA A 130 4.45 -12.28 11.20
N LYS A 131 3.51 -12.95 11.88
CA LYS A 131 2.08 -12.56 11.86
C LYS A 131 1.80 -11.20 12.51
N GLY A 132 2.67 -10.76 13.42
CA GLY A 132 2.57 -9.44 14.07
C GLY A 132 3.14 -8.28 13.25
N LEU A 133 3.92 -8.56 12.19
CA LEU A 133 4.63 -7.53 11.42
C LEU A 133 3.72 -6.52 10.72
N PRO A 134 2.56 -6.88 10.14
CA PRO A 134 1.66 -5.90 9.52
C PRO A 134 1.17 -4.84 10.51
N SER A 135 0.78 -5.27 11.72
CA SER A 135 0.33 -4.36 12.79
C SER A 135 1.48 -3.49 13.29
N LEU A 136 2.69 -4.06 13.41
CA LEU A 136 3.88 -3.30 13.77
C LEU A 136 4.21 -2.23 12.74
N LEU A 137 4.23 -2.58 11.44
CA LEU A 137 4.48 -1.64 10.35
C LEU A 137 3.47 -0.49 10.38
N ILE A 138 2.17 -0.78 10.49
CA ILE A 138 1.13 0.26 10.58
C ILE A 138 1.34 1.16 11.81
N SER A 139 1.68 0.58 12.96
CA SER A 139 1.97 1.34 14.18
C SER A 139 3.16 2.29 14.00
N ILE A 140 4.23 1.85 13.31
CA ILE A 140 5.39 2.68 13.00
C ILE A 140 4.99 3.82 12.04
N ILE A 141 4.19 3.51 11.01
CA ILE A 141 3.69 4.54 10.08
C ILE A 141 2.85 5.59 10.83
N GLU A 142 1.95 5.18 11.73
CA GLU A 142 1.09 6.10 12.51
C GLU A 142 1.86 6.98 13.49
N GLN A 143 3.07 6.58 13.91
CA GLN A 143 3.96 7.43 14.71
C GLN A 143 4.60 8.57 13.90
N GLY A 144 4.53 8.50 12.57
CA GLY A 144 5.10 9.48 11.66
C GLY A 144 6.56 9.21 11.28
N PRO A 145 7.12 9.98 10.32
CA PRO A 145 8.49 9.83 9.91
C PRO A 145 9.42 10.17 11.08
N LYS A 146 10.49 9.38 11.27
CA LYS A 146 11.57 9.78 12.17
C LYS A 146 12.18 11.06 11.58
N LEU A 147 12.01 12.20 12.26
CA LEU A 147 12.71 13.42 11.90
C LEU A 147 14.20 13.10 11.89
N ALA A 148 14.82 13.16 10.71
CA ALA A 148 16.26 13.10 10.61
C ALA A 148 16.80 14.24 11.46
N LYS A 149 17.56 13.93 12.52
CA LYS A 149 18.37 14.94 13.20
C LYS A 149 19.23 15.59 12.11
N GLY A 150 19.00 16.87 11.87
CA GLY A 150 19.65 17.62 10.79
C GLY A 150 21.15 17.33 10.75
N LYS A 151 21.65 17.06 9.54
CA LYS A 151 23.08 17.15 9.24
C LYS A 151 23.49 18.62 9.23
#